data_AF-A0A355BGN0-F1
#
_entry.id   AF-A0A355BGN0-F1
#
_cell.length_a   1.000
_cell.length_b   1.000
_cell.length_c   1.000
_cell.angle_alpha   90.00
_cell.angle_beta   90.00
_cell.angle_gamma   90.00
#
_symmetry.space_group_name_H-M   'P 1'
#
loop_
_entity.id
_entity.type
_entity.pdbx_description
1 polymer ?
#
loop_
_entity_poly.entity_id
_entity_poly.type
_entity_poly.pdbx_seq_one_letter_code
_entity_poly.pdbx_strand_id
1 'polypeptide(L)'
;ENDIVKAAYKMRHSQKSINPNFGPYCQKIITKDLIVEHILKKESKVSVYRQNTGLPQWLVLIIGGVGKSSYEVDELLNIQLTTDFDKVFLFEDFDNKLYELK
;
A
#
# COMPACT_ATOMS: atom_id res chain seq x y z
N GLU A 1 -5.79 28.78 -26.05
CA GLU A 1 -5.36 29.77 -25.04
C GLU A 1 -6.29 29.67 -23.84
N ASN A 2 -5.78 29.92 -22.63
CA ASN A 2 -6.53 29.79 -21.38
C ASN A 2 -7.00 31.20 -20.97
N ASP A 3 -8.31 31.43 -20.85
CA ASP A 3 -8.92 32.75 -20.62
C ASP A 3 -8.51 33.41 -19.28
N ILE A 4 -7.91 32.64 -18.38
CA ILE A 4 -7.50 33.07 -17.04
C ILE A 4 -6.14 33.77 -17.05
N VAL A 5 -5.26 33.48 -18.02
CA VAL A 5 -3.90 34.02 -18.06
C VAL A 5 -3.71 34.90 -19.28
N LYS A 6 -4.04 36.18 -19.14
CA LYS A 6 -4.00 37.17 -20.23
C LYS A 6 -2.64 37.84 -20.43
N ALA A 7 -1.71 37.74 -19.47
CA ALA A 7 -0.41 38.41 -19.52
C ALA A 7 0.72 37.45 -19.11
N ALA A 8 1.13 36.57 -20.02
CA ALA A 8 2.31 35.73 -19.83
C ALA A 8 3.43 36.20 -20.77
N TYR A 9 4.50 36.77 -20.21
CA TYR A 9 5.68 37.18 -20.97
C TYR A 9 6.77 36.09 -20.89
N LYS A 10 7.45 35.82 -22.00
CA LYS A 10 8.52 34.82 -22.10
C LYS A 10 9.86 35.51 -22.34
N MET A 11 10.84 35.34 -21.44
CA MET A 11 12.20 35.82 -21.63
C MET A 11 13.06 34.78 -22.37
N ARG A 12 14.22 35.17 -22.89
CA ARG A 12 15.10 34.31 -23.72
C ARG A 12 15.53 33.02 -23.02
N HIS A 13 15.57 33.02 -21.68
CA HIS A 13 15.89 31.85 -20.85
C HIS A 13 14.69 31.30 -20.06
N SER A 14 13.47 31.74 -20.35
CA SER A 14 12.27 31.18 -19.73
C SER A 14 12.03 29.76 -20.26
N GLN A 15 12.30 28.78 -19.41
CA GLN A 15 11.95 27.38 -19.64
C GLN A 15 10.62 27.07 -18.97
N LYS A 16 9.75 26.31 -19.66
CA LYS A 16 8.58 25.72 -19.02
C LYS A 16 9.07 24.49 -18.25
N SER A 17 9.24 24.63 -16.94
CA SER A 17 9.42 23.48 -16.06
C SER A 17 8.05 22.81 -15.91
N ILE A 18 7.91 21.63 -16.52
CA ILE A 18 6.84 20.73 -16.14
C ILE A 18 7.44 19.93 -14.99
N ASN A 19 6.87 20.07 -13.79
CA ASN A 19 7.14 19.16 -12.67
C ASN A 19 5.92 18.26 -12.51
N PRO A 20 5.71 17.31 -13.44
CA PRO A 20 4.66 16.32 -13.26
C PRO A 20 5.11 15.41 -12.12
N ASN A 21 4.32 15.35 -11.05
CA ASN A 21 4.47 14.30 -10.05
C ASN A 21 3.99 13.00 -10.71
N PHE A 22 4.89 12.28 -11.40
CA PHE A 22 4.61 11.02 -12.10
C PHE A 22 4.33 9.84 -11.14
N GLY A 23 3.96 10.12 -9.89
CA GLY A 23 4.01 9.16 -8.80
C GLY A 23 5.45 8.72 -8.50
N PRO A 24 5.64 7.84 -7.52
CA PRO A 24 6.94 7.26 -7.24
C PRO A 24 7.41 6.42 -8.44
N TYR A 25 8.57 6.78 -9.00
CA TYR A 25 9.21 6.23 -10.21
C TYR A 25 9.41 4.69 -10.23
N CYS A 26 9.15 3.98 -9.13
CA CYS A 26 9.34 2.55 -8.95
C CYS A 26 8.31 1.95 -7.95
N GLN A 27 7.02 2.24 -8.10
CA GLN A 27 5.99 1.51 -7.34
C GLN A 27 5.93 0.05 -7.81
N LYS A 28 6.08 -0.88 -6.88
CA LYS A 28 5.83 -2.31 -7.16
C LYS A 28 4.38 -2.59 -6.84
N ILE A 29 3.66 -3.18 -7.79
CA ILE A 29 2.31 -3.68 -7.51
C ILE A 29 2.44 -4.84 -6.53
N ILE A 30 1.66 -4.80 -5.44
CA ILE A 30 1.63 -5.92 -4.52
C ILE A 30 0.88 -7.10 -5.14
N THR A 31 1.50 -8.28 -5.15
CA THR A 31 0.87 -9.49 -5.66
C THR A 31 0.19 -10.25 -4.53
N LYS A 32 -0.88 -10.99 -4.88
CA LYS A 32 -1.61 -11.86 -3.95
C LYS A 32 -0.68 -12.87 -3.29
N ASP A 33 0.22 -13.47 -4.06
CA ASP A 33 1.17 -14.47 -3.57
C ASP A 33 2.09 -13.91 -2.48
N LEU A 34 2.54 -12.67 -2.62
CA LEU A 34 3.40 -12.01 -1.64
C LEU A 34 2.66 -11.80 -0.31
N ILE A 35 1.39 -11.39 -0.37
CA ILE A 35 0.54 -11.22 0.81
C ILE A 35 0.35 -12.58 1.51
N VAL A 36 -0.01 -13.61 0.75
CA VAL A 36 -0.22 -14.97 1.27
C VAL A 36 1.06 -15.50 1.92
N GLU A 37 2.22 -15.34 1.28
CA GLU A 37 3.52 -15.78 1.83
C GLU A 37 3.80 -15.13 3.19
N HIS A 38 3.54 -13.83 3.32
CA HIS A 38 3.76 -13.11 4.58
C HIS A 38 2.79 -13.53 5.68
N ILE A 39 1.54 -13.84 5.33
CA ILE A 39 0.56 -14.36 6.30
C ILE A 39 0.97 -15.75 6.77
N LEU A 40 1.33 -16.65 5.85
CA LEU A 40 1.79 -18.01 6.18
C LEU A 40 3.01 -18.02 7.10
N LYS A 41 3.94 -17.07 6.93
CA LYS A 41 5.08 -16.91 7.87
C LYS A 41 4.64 -16.60 9.29
N LYS A 42 3.54 -15.85 9.46
CA LYS A 42 3.00 -15.47 10.78
C LYS A 42 2.03 -16.51 11.34
N GLU A 43 1.41 -17.31 10.48
CA GLU A 43 0.50 -18.40 10.80
C GLU A 43 1.11 -19.37 11.83
N SER A 44 2.37 -19.77 11.61
CA SER A 44 3.11 -20.66 12.51
C SER A 44 3.21 -20.17 13.97
N LYS A 45 2.97 -18.88 14.22
CA LYS A 45 3.06 -18.25 15.55
C LYS A 45 1.71 -18.01 16.21
N VAL A 46 0.60 -18.17 15.48
CA VAL A 46 -0.77 -17.87 15.96
C VAL A 46 -1.12 -18.70 17.19
N SER A 47 -0.81 -20.00 17.15
CA SER A 47 -1.09 -20.92 18.26
C SER A 47 -0.40 -20.47 19.55
N VAL A 48 0.87 -20.05 19.45
CA VAL A 48 1.66 -19.54 20.58
C VAL A 48 1.06 -18.24 21.10
N TYR A 49 0.66 -17.32 20.23
CA TYR A 49 0.05 -16.06 20.66
C TYR A 49 -1.29 -16.26 21.37
N ARG A 50 -2.14 -17.18 20.87
CA ARG A 50 -3.38 -17.58 21.55
C ARG A 50 -3.12 -18.20 22.91
N GLN A 51 -2.15 -19.10 23.02
CA GLN A 51 -1.79 -19.72 24.30
C GLN A 51 -1.33 -18.67 25.32
N ASN A 52 -0.56 -17.67 24.89
CA ASN A 52 0.00 -16.65 25.78
C ASN A 52 -1.04 -15.60 26.22
N THR A 53 -2.06 -15.34 25.42
CA THR A 53 -3.00 -14.22 25.68
C THR A 53 -4.41 -14.67 26.00
N GLY A 54 -4.86 -15.83 25.50
CA GLY A 54 -6.26 -16.27 25.55
C GLY A 54 -7.22 -15.38 24.74
N LEU A 55 -6.70 -14.46 23.92
CA LEU A 55 -7.47 -13.47 23.18
C LEU A 55 -7.55 -13.81 21.67
N PRO A 56 -8.50 -13.22 20.94
CA PRO A 56 -8.49 -13.23 19.48
C PRO A 56 -7.21 -12.63 18.92
N GLN A 57 -6.69 -13.23 17.86
CA GLN A 57 -5.45 -12.80 17.21
C GLN A 57 -5.77 -12.13 15.88
N TRP A 58 -5.43 -10.85 15.77
CA TRP A 58 -5.61 -10.07 14.54
C TRP A 58 -4.26 -9.83 13.88
N LEU A 59 -4.23 -9.91 12.56
CA LEU A 59 -3.05 -9.60 11.77
C LEU A 59 -3.29 -8.31 10.99
N VAL A 60 -2.36 -7.37 11.10
CA VAL A 60 -2.32 -6.16 10.25
C VAL A 60 -1.02 -6.19 9.46
N LEU A 61 -1.14 -6.29 8.14
CA LEU A 61 -0.05 -6.13 7.20
C LEU A 61 0.05 -4.66 6.83
N ILE A 62 1.18 -4.03 7.13
CA ILE A 62 1.41 -2.64 6.76
C ILE A 62 2.26 -2.63 5.49
N ILE A 63 1.70 -2.07 4.42
CA ILE A 63 2.37 -1.89 3.14
C ILE A 63 2.61 -0.39 2.95
N GLY A 64 3.86 -0.02 3.21
CA GLY A 64 4.26 1.36 3.36
C GLY A 64 5.43 1.46 4.30
N GLY A 65 6.43 2.26 3.94
CA GLY A 65 7.62 2.41 4.76
C GLY A 65 8.68 3.31 4.15
N VAL A 66 9.64 3.69 4.99
CA VAL A 66 10.81 4.57 4.77
C VAL A 66 11.85 4.06 3.75
N GLY A 67 11.57 2.97 3.03
CA GLY A 67 12.48 2.31 2.08
C GLY A 67 12.34 2.80 0.63
N LYS A 68 13.16 2.26 -0.28
CA LYS A 68 13.24 2.69 -1.71
C LYS A 68 12.01 2.35 -2.57
N SER A 69 11.02 1.61 -2.07
CA SER A 69 9.87 1.19 -2.88
C SER A 69 8.58 1.16 -2.06
N SER A 70 7.63 2.00 -2.45
CA SER A 70 6.24 1.92 -2.03
C SER A 70 5.51 0.83 -2.83
N TYR A 71 4.60 0.13 -2.18
CA TYR A 71 3.69 -0.80 -2.83
C TYR A 71 2.34 -0.12 -3.05
N GLU A 72 1.72 -0.42 -4.18
CA GLU A 72 0.36 0.02 -4.51
C GLU A 72 -0.55 -1.22 -4.55
N VAL A 73 -1.76 -1.08 -4.01
CA VAL A 73 -2.79 -2.12 -4.02
C VAL A 73 -3.64 -1.98 -5.27
N ASP A 74 -3.70 -3.02 -6.09
CA ASP A 74 -4.69 -3.10 -7.16
C ASP A 74 -6.08 -3.39 -6.56
N GLU A 75 -7.06 -2.54 -6.86
CA GLU A 75 -8.45 -2.64 -6.38
C GLU A 75 -9.12 -4.00 -6.71
N LEU A 76 -8.56 -4.80 -7.62
CA LEU A 76 -9.03 -6.14 -7.99
C LEU A 76 -8.51 -7.28 -7.10
N LEU A 77 -7.91 -6.99 -5.93
CA LEU A 77 -7.36 -8.00 -5.03
C LEU A 77 -8.44 -8.81 -4.26
N ASN A 78 -9.15 -9.69 -4.96
CA ASN A 78 -9.93 -10.75 -4.30
C ASN A 78 -8.97 -11.86 -3.83
N ILE A 79 -8.64 -11.89 -2.54
CA ILE A 79 -7.79 -12.91 -1.91
C ILE A 79 -8.69 -13.90 -1.16
N GLN A 80 -8.66 -15.17 -1.55
CA GLN A 80 -9.22 -16.24 -0.71
C GLN A 80 -8.15 -16.69 0.26
N LEU A 81 -8.40 -16.52 1.56
CA LEU A 81 -7.40 -16.79 2.59
C LEU A 81 -7.94 -17.74 3.66
N THR A 82 -7.23 -18.86 3.86
CA THR A 82 -7.47 -19.79 4.96
C THR A 82 -6.37 -19.58 6.00
N THR A 83 -6.74 -19.04 7.16
CA THR A 83 -5.83 -18.72 8.26
C THR A 83 -6.56 -18.89 9.58
N ASP A 84 -5.83 -19.20 10.64
CA ASP A 84 -6.29 -19.26 12.02
C ASP A 84 -6.42 -17.88 12.66
N PHE A 85 -5.89 -16.81 12.06
CA PHE A 85 -6.12 -15.44 12.52
C PHE A 85 -7.62 -15.11 12.50
N ASP A 86 -8.12 -14.45 13.54
CA ASP A 86 -9.55 -14.10 13.65
C ASP A 86 -9.93 -12.99 12.67
N LYS A 87 -9.01 -12.07 12.39
CA LYS A 87 -9.13 -11.01 11.39
C LYS A 87 -7.81 -10.74 10.70
N VAL A 88 -7.87 -10.39 9.43
CA VAL A 88 -6.69 -9.98 8.67
C VAL A 88 -6.94 -8.68 7.94
N PHE A 89 -6.08 -7.70 8.18
CA PHE A 89 -6.12 -6.39 7.54
C PHE A 89 -4.85 -6.13 6.72
N LEU A 90 -5.02 -5.39 5.63
CA LEU A 90 -3.95 -4.79 4.85
C LEU A 90 -4.08 -3.27 4.95
N PHE A 91 -3.06 -2.62 5.48
CA PHE A 91 -3.00 -1.17 5.63
C PHE A 91 -2.01 -0.59 4.63
N GLU A 92 -2.52 0.24 3.72
CA GLU A 92 -1.78 1.01 2.73
C GLU A 92 -1.47 2.40 3.26
N ASP A 93 -0.19 2.65 3.52
CA ASP A 93 0.31 3.90 4.09
C ASP A 93 0.19 5.09 3.12
N PHE A 94 0.33 4.84 1.81
CA PHE A 94 0.36 5.88 0.79
C PHE A 94 -0.98 6.63 0.71
N ASP A 95 -2.08 5.88 0.62
CA ASP A 95 -3.45 6.40 0.54
C ASP A 95 -4.19 6.38 1.89
N ASN A 96 -3.53 5.95 2.98
CA ASN A 96 -4.15 5.69 4.29
C ASN A 96 -5.40 4.80 4.21
N LYS A 97 -5.35 3.77 3.36
CA LYS A 97 -6.47 2.85 3.15
C LYS A 97 -6.27 1.58 3.98
N LEU A 98 -7.34 1.12 4.60
CA LEU A 98 -7.38 -0.15 5.33
C LEU A 98 -8.35 -1.10 4.63
N TYR A 99 -7.84 -2.26 4.23
CA TYR A 99 -8.61 -3.31 3.59
C TYR A 99 -8.75 -4.49 4.54
N GLU A 100 -9.98 -4.97 4.74
CA GLU A 100 -10.27 -6.21 5.48
C GLU A 100 -10.21 -7.38 4.48
N LEU A 101 -9.31 -8.34 4.72
CA LEU A 101 -9.08 -9.51 3.88
C LEU A 101 -9.81 -10.75 4.41
N LYS A 102 -10.07 -10.78 5.72
CA LYS A 102 -10.79 -11.84 6.44
C LYS A 102 -11.48 -11.27 7.66
#